data_AF-A0A8K0R854-F1
#
_entry.id   AF-A0A8K0R854-F1
#
_cell.length_a   1.000
_cell.length_b   1.000
_cell.length_c   1.000
_cell.angle_alpha   90.00
_cell.angle_beta   90.00
_cell.angle_gamma   90.00
#
_symmetry.space_group_name_H-M   'P 1'
#
loop_
_entity.id
_entity.type
_entity.pdbx_description
1 polymer ?
#
loop_
_entity_poly.entity_id
_entity_poly.type
_entity_poly.pdbx_seq_one_letter_code
_entity_poly.pdbx_strand_id
1 'polypeptide(L)'
;MESQRRDADLPEVNHEEHSYLYSVPDQTDPHSVTEPPNTKDYDHNQLYPDAPLPAARRKGFTRWWVLALIGLIIAIIAGLVGGFIGQAIQKGRESSTFSPSPSNGSSVKPPAGSSSDSNDTIVLPDTGCGWPGSKQRKRMPSTSTYSHMKFTTICNSGWKGNAEIIGIWTLTPSDCIESCARFNLNQENHKNTTKCVGGGFIPDWTNRTVGSRAQQGQPFNCFLHSTTDALTSNDQEFVGVEVVALCLQGQCDNVALS
;
A
#
# COMPACT_ATOMS: atom_id res chain seq x y z
N MET A 1 20.56 4.60 -54.77
CA MET A 1 19.39 4.77 -53.89
C MET A 1 19.89 4.58 -52.48
N GLU A 2 20.32 5.67 -51.87
CA GLU A 2 21.05 5.68 -50.59
C GLU A 2 20.05 5.96 -49.47
N SER A 3 19.83 4.95 -48.62
CA SER A 3 18.84 5.00 -47.55
C SER A 3 19.48 5.61 -46.31
N GLN A 4 19.29 6.92 -46.13
CA GLN A 4 19.68 7.67 -44.93
C GLN A 4 18.80 7.25 -43.73
N ARG A 5 19.41 6.49 -42.81
CA ARG A 5 18.88 6.16 -41.49
C ARG A 5 19.00 7.40 -40.60
N ARG A 6 17.87 7.98 -40.18
CA ARG A 6 17.84 9.05 -39.18
C ARG A 6 17.74 8.38 -37.81
N ASP A 7 18.85 8.38 -37.08
CA ASP A 7 18.85 8.11 -35.65
C ASP A 7 18.16 9.30 -34.96
N ALA A 8 17.03 9.03 -34.32
CA ALA A 8 16.30 10.01 -33.54
C ALA A 8 16.94 10.05 -32.14
N ASP A 9 17.62 11.15 -31.85
CA ASP A 9 18.05 11.51 -30.50
C ASP A 9 16.83 11.56 -29.58
N LEU A 10 16.72 10.58 -28.68
CA LEU A 10 15.78 10.62 -27.57
C LEU A 10 16.37 11.51 -26.47
N PRO A 11 15.57 12.40 -25.86
CA PRO A 11 16.06 13.27 -24.80
C PRO A 11 16.51 12.46 -23.59
N GLU A 12 17.70 12.79 -23.09
CA GLU A 12 18.29 12.22 -21.89
C GLU A 12 17.42 12.58 -20.68
N VAL A 13 16.81 11.54 -20.08
CA VAL A 13 15.99 11.69 -18.88
C VAL A 13 16.93 11.82 -17.68
N ASN A 14 17.11 13.06 -17.21
CA ASN A 14 17.86 13.33 -15.99
C ASN A 14 17.07 12.83 -14.78
N HIS A 15 17.54 11.76 -14.15
CA HIS A 15 17.00 11.25 -12.90
C HIS A 15 17.49 12.11 -11.72
N GLU A 16 16.99 13.34 -11.60
CA GLU A 16 17.14 14.07 -10.34
C GLU A 16 16.35 13.34 -9.25
N GLU A 17 17.06 12.92 -8.21
CA GLU A 17 16.54 12.25 -7.03
C GLU A 17 15.59 13.20 -6.27
N HIS A 18 14.31 13.20 -6.65
CA HIS A 18 13.26 13.85 -5.85
C HIS A 18 13.01 13.01 -4.59
N SER A 19 13.81 13.24 -3.55
CA SER A 19 13.50 12.77 -2.21
C SER A 19 12.40 13.66 -1.63
N TYR A 20 11.17 13.13 -1.57
CA TYR A 20 10.06 13.83 -0.93
C TYR A 20 10.30 13.82 0.58
N LEU A 21 10.76 14.95 1.10
CA LEU A 21 10.96 15.16 2.52
C LEU A 21 9.59 15.48 3.13
N TYR A 22 8.92 14.45 3.66
CA TYR A 22 7.68 14.64 4.43
C TYR A 22 8.04 15.44 5.69
N SER A 23 7.59 16.69 5.75
CA SER A 23 7.63 17.48 6.97
C SER A 23 6.69 16.83 7.99
N VAL A 24 7.28 16.13 8.96
CA VAL A 24 6.59 15.78 10.20
C VAL A 24 6.31 17.11 10.90
N PRO A 25 5.04 17.48 11.16
CA PRO A 25 4.76 18.71 11.89
C PRO A 25 5.43 18.63 13.26
N ASP A 26 6.24 19.63 13.55
CA ASP A 26 6.98 19.77 14.79
C ASP A 26 5.96 20.04 15.91
N GLN A 27 5.55 18.98 16.61
CA GLN A 27 4.60 19.06 17.71
C GLN A 27 5.34 19.55 18.97
N THR A 28 5.73 20.81 18.94
CA THR A 28 6.27 21.54 20.09
C THR A 28 5.16 22.35 20.75
N ASP A 29 4.22 21.66 21.38
CA ASP A 29 3.43 22.22 22.47
C ASP A 29 4.00 21.70 23.81
N PRO A 30 4.88 22.45 24.48
CA PRO A 30 5.21 22.20 25.86
C PRO A 30 4.04 22.70 26.72
N HIS A 31 3.47 21.81 27.53
CA HIS A 31 2.40 22.03 28.50
C HIS A 31 0.95 21.75 28.04
N SER A 32 0.63 20.47 27.90
CA SER A 32 -0.60 19.94 28.50
C SER A 32 -0.40 18.48 28.89
N VAL A 33 0.00 18.25 30.13
CA VAL A 33 -0.09 16.92 30.76
C VAL A 33 -1.57 16.67 31.01
N THR A 34 -2.26 16.17 29.99
CA THR A 34 -3.54 15.49 30.20
C THR A 34 -3.20 14.03 30.44
N GLU A 35 -3.42 13.63 31.68
CA GLU A 35 -3.33 12.27 32.21
C GLU A 35 -3.91 11.26 31.20
N PRO A 36 -3.20 10.15 30.90
CA PRO A 36 -3.72 9.15 29.98
C PRO A 36 -5.04 8.60 30.55
N PRO A 37 -6.13 8.57 29.78
CA PRO A 37 -7.36 7.95 30.23
C PRO A 37 -7.04 6.49 30.55
N ASN A 38 -7.21 6.15 31.82
CA ASN A 38 -7.15 4.82 32.39
C ASN A 38 -7.99 3.88 31.51
N THR A 39 -7.33 3.04 30.72
CA THR A 39 -7.95 2.00 29.88
C THR A 39 -8.54 0.94 30.80
N LYS A 40 -9.70 1.24 31.35
CA LYS A 40 -10.64 0.25 31.85
C LYS A 40 -11.33 -0.39 30.65
N ASP A 41 -11.07 -1.68 30.48
CA ASP A 41 -12.01 -2.70 30.03
C ASP A 41 -13.12 -2.24 29.07
N TYR A 42 -12.82 -2.25 27.78
CA TYR A 42 -13.85 -2.56 26.79
C TYR A 42 -13.94 -4.08 26.68
N ASP A 43 -14.73 -4.65 27.58
CA ASP A 43 -15.25 -6.01 27.51
C ASP A 43 -16.24 -6.09 26.34
N HIS A 44 -15.74 -6.47 25.15
CA HIS A 44 -16.59 -6.87 24.03
C HIS A 44 -17.09 -8.31 24.26
N ASN A 45 -17.96 -8.45 25.25
CA ASN A 45 -18.84 -9.58 25.40
C ASN A 45 -19.95 -9.49 24.34
N GLN A 46 -19.68 -10.01 23.14
CA GLN A 46 -20.74 -10.41 22.22
C GLN A 46 -20.55 -11.88 21.87
N LEU A 47 -21.40 -12.69 22.50
CA LEU A 47 -21.55 -14.13 22.35
C LEU A 47 -21.64 -14.52 20.86
N TYR A 48 -20.61 -15.18 20.36
CA TYR A 48 -20.79 -16.19 19.31
C TYR A 48 -21.09 -17.53 19.99
N PRO A 49 -22.11 -18.29 19.55
CA PRO A 49 -22.29 -19.66 20.01
C PRO A 49 -21.05 -20.48 19.64
N ASP A 50 -20.45 -21.10 20.65
CA ASP A 50 -19.29 -21.97 20.56
C ASP A 50 -19.50 -23.06 19.49
N ALA A 51 -18.86 -22.90 18.34
CA ALA A 51 -18.51 -24.03 17.52
C ALA A 51 -17.44 -24.83 18.29
N PRO A 52 -17.59 -26.15 18.49
CA PRO A 52 -16.63 -26.94 19.23
C PRO A 52 -15.25 -26.86 18.56
N LEU A 53 -14.33 -26.12 19.20
CA LEU A 53 -12.94 -26.04 18.79
C LEU A 53 -12.34 -27.45 18.79
N PRO A 54 -11.70 -27.89 17.70
CA PRO A 54 -10.94 -29.13 17.72
C PRO A 54 -9.81 -28.98 18.75
N ALA A 55 -9.82 -29.87 19.75
CA ALA A 55 -8.83 -29.89 20.82
C ALA A 55 -7.41 -29.80 20.25
N ALA A 56 -6.72 -28.69 20.56
CA ALA A 56 -5.34 -28.47 20.18
C ALA A 56 -4.46 -29.53 20.86
N ARG A 57 -4.14 -30.58 20.09
CA ARG A 57 -3.23 -31.65 20.50
C ARG A 57 -1.84 -31.04 20.66
N ARG A 58 -1.43 -30.81 21.92
CA ARG A 58 -0.07 -30.38 22.29
C ARG A 58 0.96 -31.42 21.79
N LYS A 59 1.41 -31.24 20.56
CA LYS A 59 2.57 -31.93 19.95
C LYS A 59 3.73 -30.94 20.16
N GLY A 60 4.45 -30.94 21.27
CA GLY A 60 5.12 -32.07 21.91
C GLY A 60 6.61 -31.92 21.64
N PHE A 61 7.28 -31.03 22.38
CA PHE A 61 8.72 -30.90 22.70
C PHE A 61 9.80 -30.90 21.58
N THR A 62 9.58 -31.51 20.41
CA THR A 62 10.57 -31.61 19.33
C THR A 62 10.82 -30.31 18.59
N ARG A 63 9.86 -29.37 18.62
CA ARG A 63 9.98 -28.08 17.94
C ARG A 63 10.98 -27.12 18.61
N TRP A 64 11.28 -27.33 19.90
CA TRP A 64 12.19 -26.45 20.64
C TRP A 64 13.66 -26.67 20.24
N TRP A 65 14.06 -27.93 20.02
CA TRP A 65 15.40 -28.27 19.53
C TRP A 65 15.67 -27.75 18.11
N VAL A 66 14.65 -27.72 17.25
CA VAL A 66 14.78 -27.16 15.89
C VAL A 66 15.08 -25.66 15.93
N LEU A 67 14.44 -24.92 16.84
CA LEU A 67 14.71 -23.48 17.01
C LEU A 67 16.12 -23.22 17.56
N ALA A 68 16.60 -24.03 18.51
CA ALA A 68 17.97 -23.93 19.02
C ALA A 68 19.02 -24.20 17.92
N LEU A 69 18.77 -25.18 17.05
CA LEU A 69 19.67 -25.52 15.95
C LEU A 69 19.72 -24.42 14.88
N ILE A 70 18.58 -23.81 14.55
CA ILE A 70 18.52 -22.66 13.63
C ILE A 70 19.28 -21.46 14.22
N GLY A 71 19.11 -21.17 15.51
CA GLY A 71 19.82 -20.09 16.20
C GLY A 71 21.35 -20.29 16.17
N LEU A 72 21.82 -21.51 16.38
CA LEU A 72 23.25 -21.86 16.29
C LEU A 72 23.81 -21.61 14.87
N ILE A 73 23.08 -22.01 13.83
CA ILE A 73 23.51 -21.79 12.43
C ILE A 73 23.62 -20.30 12.13
N ILE A 74 22.64 -19.49 12.56
CA ILE A 74 22.68 -18.03 12.37
C ILE A 74 23.88 -17.41 13.11
N ALA A 75 24.19 -17.86 14.33
CA ALA A 75 25.33 -17.37 15.10
C ALA A 75 26.67 -17.70 14.40
N ILE A 76 26.82 -18.89 13.82
CA ILE A 76 28.02 -19.27 13.05
C ILE A 76 28.17 -18.40 11.80
N ILE A 77 27.09 -18.19 11.04
CA ILE A 77 27.13 -17.35 9.83
C ILE A 77 27.46 -15.90 10.19
N ALA A 78 26.85 -15.36 11.25
CA ALA A 78 27.13 -14.00 11.72
C ALA A 78 28.59 -13.84 12.21
N GLY A 79 29.13 -14.86 12.89
CA GLY A 79 30.54 -14.87 13.31
C GLY A 79 31.52 -14.91 12.12
N LEU A 80 31.19 -15.67 11.08
CA LEU A 80 32.02 -15.75 9.87
C LEU A 80 32.01 -14.45 9.06
N VAL A 81 30.86 -13.77 8.94
CA VAL A 81 30.78 -12.49 8.21
C VAL A 81 31.34 -11.33 9.04
N GLY A 82 31.08 -11.31 10.35
CA GLY A 82 31.58 -10.26 11.25
C GLY A 82 33.08 -10.32 11.53
N GLY A 83 33.69 -11.51 11.44
CA GLY A 83 35.12 -11.73 11.73
C GLY A 83 36.10 -11.10 10.74
N PHE A 84 35.66 -10.77 9.52
CA PHE A 84 36.56 -10.22 8.48
C PHE A 84 36.64 -8.70 8.44
N ILE A 85 35.75 -7.96 9.10
CA ILE A 85 35.74 -6.49 9.06
C ILE A 85 36.74 -5.88 10.07
N GLY A 86 37.23 -6.66 11.03
CA GLY A 86 38.07 -6.18 12.14
C GLY A 86 39.57 -5.98 11.87
N GLN A 87 40.12 -6.35 10.70
CA GLN A 87 41.58 -6.28 10.45
C GLN A 87 42.05 -5.19 9.48
N ALA A 88 41.15 -4.39 8.87
CA ALA A 88 41.57 -3.42 7.84
C ALA A 88 41.84 -1.98 8.36
N ILE A 89 41.57 -1.65 9.63
CA ILE A 89 41.69 -0.28 10.14
C ILE A 89 42.86 -0.14 11.12
N GLN A 90 44.10 -0.34 10.66
CA GLN A 90 45.29 0.14 11.39
C GLN A 90 46.40 0.75 10.51
N LYS A 91 46.18 0.97 9.21
CA LYS A 91 47.18 1.65 8.35
C LYS A 91 46.52 2.68 7.45
N GLY A 92 46.55 3.95 7.87
CA GLY A 92 46.08 5.04 7.05
C GLY A 92 45.89 6.35 7.80
N ARG A 93 46.88 6.74 8.62
CA ARG A 93 46.94 8.08 9.23
C ARG A 93 48.11 8.83 8.59
N GLU A 94 47.92 9.24 7.34
CA GLU A 94 48.81 10.17 6.64
C GLU A 94 47.97 11.32 6.06
N SER A 95 47.98 12.42 6.82
CA SER A 95 48.16 13.81 6.36
C SER A 95 47.73 14.14 4.92
N SER A 96 46.46 14.48 4.70
CA SER A 96 46.05 15.27 3.53
C SER A 96 45.63 16.68 3.98
N THR A 97 46.62 17.58 3.94
CA THR A 97 46.44 19.03 3.99
C THR A 97 45.65 19.47 2.77
N PHE A 98 44.32 19.60 2.89
CA PHE A 98 43.50 20.24 1.88
C PHE A 98 43.64 21.75 1.99
N SER A 99 44.21 22.35 0.95
CA SER A 99 44.31 23.80 0.79
C SER A 99 42.96 24.33 0.27
N PRO A 100 42.26 25.22 1.00
CA PRO A 100 41.02 25.80 0.50
C PRO A 100 41.35 26.85 -0.56
N SER A 101 40.88 26.63 -1.79
CA SER A 101 40.94 27.61 -2.88
C SER A 101 39.75 28.59 -2.73
N PRO A 102 39.97 29.91 -2.69
CA PRO A 102 38.89 30.88 -2.54
C PRO A 102 38.12 31.03 -3.87
N SER A 103 36.90 30.49 -3.92
CA SER A 103 35.97 30.71 -5.02
C SER A 103 35.15 31.97 -4.74
N ASN A 104 35.42 33.04 -5.48
CA ASN A 104 34.55 34.23 -5.53
C ASN A 104 33.22 33.86 -6.20
N GLY A 105 32.25 33.43 -5.39
CA GLY A 105 30.87 33.22 -5.83
C GLY A 105 30.09 34.53 -5.79
N SER A 106 29.77 35.10 -6.95
CA SER A 106 28.82 36.20 -7.08
C SER A 106 27.45 35.75 -6.54
N SER A 107 27.01 36.39 -5.47
CA SER A 107 25.66 36.29 -4.92
C SER A 107 24.66 36.87 -5.92
N VAL A 108 24.13 36.01 -6.80
CA VAL A 108 22.93 36.32 -7.59
C VAL A 108 21.75 36.09 -6.67
N LYS A 109 21.16 37.20 -6.22
CA LYS A 109 19.93 37.22 -5.44
C LYS A 109 18.85 36.49 -6.26
N PRO A 110 18.26 35.38 -5.76
CA PRO A 110 17.19 34.71 -6.47
C PRO A 110 16.06 35.71 -6.69
N PRO A 111 15.47 35.77 -7.91
CA PRO A 111 14.30 36.59 -8.13
C PRO A 111 13.24 36.16 -7.12
N ALA A 112 12.54 37.14 -6.54
CA ALA A 112 11.37 36.89 -5.72
C ALA A 112 10.31 36.23 -6.61
N GLY A 113 10.41 34.92 -6.76
CA GLY A 113 9.38 34.08 -7.34
C GLY A 113 8.18 34.24 -6.43
N SER A 114 7.14 34.88 -6.94
CA SER A 114 5.81 34.76 -6.38
C SER A 114 5.51 33.27 -6.22
N SER A 115 5.58 32.78 -4.99
CA SER A 115 4.99 31.50 -4.60
C SER A 115 3.49 31.68 -4.83
N SER A 116 3.04 31.44 -6.06
CA SER A 116 1.66 31.05 -6.26
C SER A 116 1.56 29.75 -5.49
N ASP A 117 0.91 29.80 -4.33
CA ASP A 117 0.37 28.62 -3.67
C ASP A 117 -0.63 28.00 -4.65
N SER A 118 -0.11 27.31 -5.66
CA SER A 118 -0.85 26.36 -6.45
C SER A 118 -1.20 25.27 -5.47
N ASN A 119 -2.38 25.45 -4.88
CA ASN A 119 -3.03 24.52 -3.98
C ASN A 119 -3.23 23.23 -4.80
N ASP A 120 -2.18 22.39 -4.84
CA ASP A 120 -2.11 21.14 -5.60
C ASP A 120 -3.19 20.21 -5.06
N THR A 121 -4.38 20.37 -5.62
CA THR A 121 -5.56 19.63 -5.23
C THR A 121 -5.42 18.28 -5.91
N ILE A 122 -5.10 17.26 -5.13
CA ILE A 122 -5.04 15.87 -5.61
C ILE A 122 -6.39 15.56 -6.27
N VAL A 123 -6.36 15.34 -7.58
CA VAL A 123 -7.55 15.00 -8.35
C VAL A 123 -7.99 13.61 -7.94
N LEU A 124 -9.18 13.51 -7.34
CA LEU A 124 -9.78 12.24 -6.99
C LEU A 124 -10.16 11.47 -8.27
N PRO A 125 -9.89 10.15 -8.34
CA PRO A 125 -10.25 9.35 -9.50
C PRO A 125 -11.77 9.23 -9.61
N ASP A 126 -12.31 9.53 -10.80
CA ASP A 126 -13.71 9.23 -11.11
C ASP A 126 -13.86 7.75 -11.46
N THR A 127 -14.74 7.06 -10.72
CA THR A 127 -15.07 5.65 -10.95
C THR A 127 -16.09 5.47 -12.08
N GLY A 128 -16.77 6.54 -12.50
CA GLY A 128 -17.89 6.53 -13.45
C GLY A 128 -19.22 6.08 -12.84
N CYS A 129 -19.29 5.84 -11.52
CA CYS A 129 -20.50 5.35 -10.87
C CYS A 129 -21.55 6.43 -10.62
N GLY A 130 -21.18 7.71 -10.71
CA GLY A 130 -22.09 8.84 -10.52
C GLY A 130 -22.54 8.99 -9.06
N TRP A 131 -21.72 8.60 -8.10
CA TRP A 131 -21.97 8.81 -6.68
C TRP A 131 -21.85 10.31 -6.33
N PRO A 132 -22.65 10.85 -5.39
CA PRO A 132 -23.78 10.23 -4.69
C PRO A 132 -25.11 10.26 -5.46
N GLY A 133 -25.13 10.76 -6.69
CA GLY A 133 -26.34 10.94 -7.50
C GLY A 133 -27.00 9.63 -7.97
N SER A 134 -26.25 8.53 -8.07
CA SER A 134 -26.72 7.22 -8.50
C SER A 134 -26.39 6.14 -7.49
N LYS A 135 -27.43 5.48 -6.97
CA LYS A 135 -27.33 4.30 -6.08
C LYS A 135 -27.50 2.99 -6.84
N GLN A 136 -27.63 3.04 -8.17
CA GLN A 136 -27.83 1.85 -8.97
C GLN A 136 -26.57 1.00 -9.00
N ARG A 137 -26.72 -0.31 -8.73
CA ARG A 137 -25.66 -1.28 -8.97
C ARG A 137 -25.55 -1.51 -10.47
N LYS A 138 -24.42 -1.14 -11.05
CA LYS A 138 -24.12 -1.34 -12.47
C LYS A 138 -22.72 -1.91 -12.62
N ARG A 139 -22.55 -2.78 -13.61
CA ARG A 139 -21.26 -3.30 -14.05
C ARG A 139 -20.73 -2.42 -15.16
N MET A 140 -19.50 -1.98 -15.04
CA MET A 140 -18.80 -1.20 -16.05
C MET A 140 -17.52 -1.94 -16.40
N PRO A 141 -17.39 -2.44 -17.64
CA PRO A 141 -16.14 -3.03 -18.10
C PRO A 141 -15.09 -1.93 -18.22
N SER A 142 -13.89 -2.23 -17.74
CA SER A 142 -12.75 -1.33 -17.70
C SER A 142 -11.49 -2.09 -18.10
N THR A 143 -10.44 -1.34 -18.39
CA THR A 143 -9.12 -1.87 -18.74
C THR A 143 -8.08 -1.16 -17.89
N SER A 144 -7.15 -1.91 -17.32
CA SER A 144 -6.08 -1.31 -16.52
C SER A 144 -5.14 -0.50 -17.40
N THR A 145 -4.58 0.56 -16.83
CA THR A 145 -3.75 1.54 -17.54
C THR A 145 -2.44 0.93 -18.04
N TYR A 146 -1.80 0.05 -17.24
CA TYR A 146 -0.45 -0.42 -17.50
C TYR A 146 -0.40 -1.77 -18.21
N SER A 147 -1.03 -2.81 -17.67
CA SER A 147 -1.00 -4.16 -18.24
C SER A 147 -2.13 -4.43 -19.25
N HIS A 148 -3.02 -3.46 -19.46
CA HIS A 148 -4.21 -3.59 -20.30
C HIS A 148 -5.10 -4.78 -19.93
N MET A 149 -5.09 -5.17 -18.66
CA MET A 149 -5.91 -6.24 -18.14
C MET A 149 -7.36 -5.77 -18.02
N LYS A 150 -8.29 -6.58 -18.52
CA LYS A 150 -9.71 -6.29 -18.39
C LYS A 150 -10.18 -6.57 -16.97
N PHE A 151 -10.99 -5.68 -16.45
CA PHE A 151 -11.66 -5.85 -15.18
C PHE A 151 -13.06 -5.23 -15.25
N THR A 152 -13.89 -5.51 -14.25
CA THR A 152 -15.23 -4.94 -14.14
C THR A 152 -15.31 -4.12 -12.85
N THR A 153 -15.70 -2.86 -12.97
CA THR A 153 -16.10 -2.03 -11.84
C THR A 153 -17.58 -2.27 -11.57
N ILE A 154 -17.92 -2.66 -10.35
CA ILE A 154 -19.29 -2.85 -9.89
C ILE A 154 -19.63 -1.71 -8.95
N CYS A 155 -20.44 -0.78 -9.44
CA CYS A 155 -20.86 0.40 -8.68
C CYS A 155 -21.72 0.03 -7.49
N ASN A 156 -21.65 0.85 -6.44
CA ASN A 156 -22.45 0.72 -5.23
C ASN A 156 -22.40 -0.70 -4.66
N SER A 157 -21.21 -1.31 -4.72
CA SER A 157 -20.96 -2.66 -4.22
C SER A 157 -19.66 -2.66 -3.45
N GLY A 158 -19.66 -3.36 -2.32
CA GLY A 158 -18.51 -3.50 -1.44
C GLY A 158 -18.25 -4.96 -1.11
N TRP A 159 -17.14 -5.20 -0.45
CA TRP A 159 -16.78 -6.52 0.05
C TRP A 159 -17.03 -6.59 1.55
N LYS A 160 -17.65 -7.68 2.02
CA LYS A 160 -17.95 -7.90 3.42
C LYS A 160 -17.47 -9.27 3.89
N GLY A 161 -16.86 -9.29 5.07
CA GLY A 161 -16.38 -10.50 5.73
C GLY A 161 -14.87 -10.67 5.64
N ASN A 162 -14.38 -11.83 6.09
CA ASN A 162 -12.96 -12.05 6.39
C ASN A 162 -12.15 -12.57 5.19
N ALA A 163 -12.58 -12.24 3.97
CA ALA A 163 -11.96 -12.67 2.73
C ALA A 163 -10.90 -11.70 2.19
N GLU A 164 -10.61 -10.64 2.96
CA GLU A 164 -9.56 -9.68 2.68
C GLU A 164 -8.19 -10.36 2.78
N ILE A 165 -7.37 -10.14 1.76
CA ILE A 165 -6.00 -10.61 1.67
C ILE A 165 -5.07 -9.55 2.29
N ILE A 166 -5.21 -8.31 1.83
CA ILE A 166 -4.38 -7.17 2.24
C ILE A 166 -5.02 -5.85 1.80
N GLY A 167 -4.94 -4.84 2.67
CA GLY A 167 -5.18 -3.44 2.34
C GLY A 167 -3.91 -2.75 1.84
N ILE A 168 -4.01 -2.02 0.72
CA ILE A 168 -2.94 -1.23 0.13
C ILE A 168 -3.46 0.15 -0.27
N TRP A 169 -2.52 1.06 -0.50
CA TRP A 169 -2.80 2.38 -1.02
C TRP A 169 -2.54 2.43 -2.52
N THR A 170 -3.50 2.96 -3.28
CA THR A 170 -3.46 3.02 -4.74
C THR A 170 -4.06 4.33 -5.23
N LEU A 171 -3.59 4.87 -6.36
CA LEU A 171 -4.11 6.15 -6.87
C LEU A 171 -5.43 5.97 -7.61
N THR A 172 -5.57 4.85 -8.33
CA THR A 172 -6.72 4.59 -9.21
C THR A 172 -7.28 3.18 -9.02
N PRO A 173 -8.53 2.92 -9.46
CA PRO A 173 -9.07 1.57 -9.53
C PRO A 173 -8.20 0.61 -10.36
N SER A 174 -7.56 1.14 -11.42
CA SER A 174 -6.62 0.37 -12.24
C SER A 174 -5.45 -0.14 -11.40
N ASP A 175 -4.82 0.71 -10.59
CA ASP A 175 -3.65 0.32 -9.78
C ASP A 175 -4.00 -0.71 -8.71
N CYS A 176 -5.23 -0.65 -8.18
CA CYS A 176 -5.76 -1.68 -7.28
C CYS A 176 -5.87 -3.04 -7.96
N ILE A 177 -6.38 -3.07 -9.19
CA ILE A 177 -6.51 -4.28 -9.99
C ILE A 177 -5.15 -4.81 -10.47
N GLU A 178 -4.22 -3.94 -10.85
CA GLU A 178 -2.83 -4.32 -11.16
C GLU A 178 -2.17 -5.01 -9.96
N SER A 179 -2.38 -4.47 -8.76
CA SER A 179 -1.85 -5.03 -7.52
C SER A 179 -2.43 -6.43 -7.25
N CYS A 180 -3.73 -6.63 -7.51
CA CYS A 180 -4.38 -7.94 -7.44
C CYS A 180 -3.75 -8.96 -8.42
N ALA A 181 -3.49 -8.54 -9.66
CA ALA A 181 -2.84 -9.40 -10.65
C ALA A 181 -1.39 -9.73 -10.28
N ARG A 182 -0.63 -8.74 -9.80
CA ARG A 182 0.74 -8.94 -9.32
C ARG A 182 0.79 -9.89 -8.13
N PHE A 183 -0.17 -9.80 -7.22
CA PHE A 183 -0.32 -10.76 -6.14
C PHE A 183 -0.49 -12.18 -6.68
N ASN A 184 -1.39 -12.39 -7.66
CA ASN A 184 -1.61 -13.69 -8.27
C ASN A 184 -0.36 -14.28 -8.94
N LEU A 185 0.40 -13.47 -9.67
CA LEU A 185 1.65 -13.91 -10.31
C LEU A 185 2.67 -14.40 -9.28
N ASN A 186 2.78 -13.72 -8.14
CA ASN A 186 3.69 -14.13 -7.07
C ASN A 186 3.24 -15.44 -6.38
N GLN A 187 1.94 -15.74 -6.42
CA GLN A 187 1.36 -16.91 -5.79
C GLN A 187 1.46 -18.19 -6.60
N GLU A 188 1.72 -18.14 -7.91
CA GLU A 188 1.81 -19.33 -8.77
C GLU A 188 2.88 -20.34 -8.32
N ASN A 189 3.89 -19.88 -7.59
CA ASN A 189 4.96 -20.73 -7.06
C ASN A 189 4.56 -21.53 -5.81
N HIS A 190 3.38 -21.28 -5.25
CA HIS A 190 2.92 -21.88 -4.00
C HIS A 190 1.67 -22.75 -4.22
N LYS A 191 1.73 -24.05 -3.88
CA LYS A 191 0.71 -25.05 -4.25
C LYS A 191 -0.66 -24.93 -3.58
N ASN A 192 -0.88 -24.00 -2.65
CA ASN A 192 -2.13 -23.87 -1.87
C ASN A 192 -2.45 -22.41 -1.53
N THR A 193 -2.13 -21.47 -2.41
CA THR A 193 -2.26 -20.06 -2.09
C THR A 193 -3.58 -19.48 -2.56
N THR A 194 -4.16 -18.71 -1.65
CA THR A 194 -5.29 -17.82 -1.89
C THR A 194 -5.02 -16.97 -3.14
N LYS A 195 -5.93 -17.01 -4.11
CA LYS A 195 -5.88 -16.15 -5.30
C LYS A 195 -6.69 -14.88 -5.04
N CYS A 196 -6.20 -13.75 -5.52
CA CYS A 196 -6.95 -12.50 -5.56
C CYS A 196 -7.95 -12.54 -6.73
N VAL A 197 -9.23 -12.36 -6.44
CA VAL A 197 -10.31 -12.31 -7.45
C VAL A 197 -10.64 -10.87 -7.86
N GLY A 198 -10.25 -9.90 -7.04
CA GLY A 198 -10.59 -8.49 -7.19
C GLY A 198 -10.23 -7.69 -5.95
N GLY A 199 -10.81 -6.49 -5.83
CA GLY A 199 -10.64 -5.67 -4.63
C GLY A 199 -11.79 -4.69 -4.38
N GLY A 200 -11.88 -4.16 -3.17
CA GLY A 200 -12.74 -3.01 -2.86
C GLY A 200 -11.93 -1.73 -2.99
N PHE A 201 -12.49 -0.71 -3.65
CA PHE A 201 -11.82 0.57 -3.84
C PHE A 201 -12.66 1.74 -3.32
N ILE A 202 -12.02 2.64 -2.59
CA ILE A 202 -12.62 3.85 -2.02
C ILE A 202 -11.97 5.06 -2.70
N PRO A 203 -12.66 5.74 -3.62
CA PRO A 203 -12.09 6.87 -4.35
C PRO A 203 -11.82 8.08 -3.44
N ASP A 204 -12.63 8.34 -2.42
CA ASP A 204 -12.48 9.50 -1.51
C ASP A 204 -11.43 9.28 -0.40
N TRP A 205 -10.28 8.72 -0.77
CA TRP A 205 -9.23 8.34 0.18
C TRP A 205 -8.40 9.53 0.69
N THR A 206 -8.40 10.65 -0.03
CA THR A 206 -7.66 11.86 0.38
C THR A 206 -8.30 12.47 1.64
N ASN A 207 -9.60 12.26 1.85
CA ASN A 207 -10.28 12.66 3.06
C ASN A 207 -10.05 11.62 4.18
N ARG A 208 -8.96 11.80 4.95
CA ARG A 208 -8.59 10.90 6.06
C ARG A 208 -9.73 10.65 7.04
N THR A 209 -10.56 11.66 7.32
CA THR A 209 -11.71 11.52 8.23
C THR A 209 -12.77 10.57 7.67
N VAL A 210 -12.98 10.60 6.35
CA VAL A 210 -13.94 9.75 5.66
C VAL A 210 -13.38 8.32 5.51
N GLY A 211 -12.14 8.19 5.03
CA GLY A 211 -11.49 6.89 4.86
C GLY A 211 -11.35 6.12 6.18
N SER A 212 -10.92 6.80 7.26
CA SER A 212 -10.80 6.16 8.58
C SER A 212 -12.13 5.68 9.15
N ARG A 213 -13.24 6.40 8.92
CA ARG A 213 -14.58 5.98 9.35
C ARG A 213 -15.06 4.76 8.58
N ALA A 214 -14.85 4.75 7.25
CA ALA A 214 -15.28 3.65 6.40
C ALA A 214 -14.53 2.34 6.73
N GLN A 215 -13.29 2.42 7.22
CA GLN A 215 -12.37 1.28 7.32
C GLN A 215 -11.92 0.95 8.75
N GLN A 216 -12.59 1.49 9.77
CA GLN A 216 -12.35 1.17 11.18
C GLN A 216 -10.85 1.23 11.61
N GLY A 217 -10.06 2.12 11.01
CA GLY A 217 -8.71 2.48 11.52
C GLY A 217 -7.52 2.30 10.58
N GLN A 218 -7.65 1.63 9.42
CA GLN A 218 -6.54 1.54 8.45
C GLN A 218 -6.78 2.47 7.25
N PRO A 219 -5.84 3.38 6.90
CA PRO A 219 -6.01 4.39 5.85
C PRO A 219 -5.76 3.81 4.45
N PHE A 220 -6.09 2.54 4.22
CA PHE A 220 -6.01 1.93 2.91
C PHE A 220 -7.26 2.25 2.10
N ASN A 221 -7.11 2.25 0.78
CA ASN A 221 -8.20 2.56 -0.14
C ASN A 221 -8.43 1.47 -1.18
N CYS A 222 -7.57 0.47 -1.24
CA CYS A 222 -7.71 -0.72 -2.05
C CYS A 222 -7.54 -1.95 -1.16
N PHE A 223 -8.55 -2.79 -1.10
CA PHE A 223 -8.57 -3.99 -0.28
C PHE A 223 -8.67 -5.20 -1.20
N LEU A 224 -7.62 -6.02 -1.27
CA LEU A 224 -7.59 -7.19 -2.16
C LEU A 224 -8.41 -8.33 -1.55
N HIS A 225 -9.26 -8.98 -2.35
CA HIS A 225 -10.15 -10.04 -1.89
C HIS A 225 -9.95 -11.35 -2.63
N SER A 226 -10.25 -12.45 -1.94
CA SER A 226 -9.93 -13.82 -2.39
C SER A 226 -11.09 -14.68 -2.89
N THR A 227 -12.32 -14.32 -2.53
CA THR A 227 -13.55 -15.00 -2.96
C THR A 227 -14.54 -13.95 -3.41
N THR A 228 -15.50 -14.31 -4.26
CA THR A 228 -16.64 -13.50 -4.69
C THR A 228 -17.86 -13.58 -3.77
N ASP A 229 -17.88 -14.51 -2.83
CA ASP A 229 -19.00 -14.71 -1.90
C ASP A 229 -19.20 -13.51 -0.95
N ALA A 230 -18.13 -12.76 -0.72
CA ALA A 230 -18.12 -11.57 0.12
C ALA A 230 -18.68 -10.32 -0.60
N LEU A 231 -19.03 -10.40 -1.88
CA LEU A 231 -19.47 -9.25 -2.65
C LEU A 231 -20.94 -8.90 -2.33
N THR A 232 -21.16 -7.73 -1.76
CA THR A 232 -22.48 -7.25 -1.30
C THR A 232 -22.78 -5.85 -1.87
N SER A 233 -24.00 -5.36 -1.66
CA SER A 233 -24.33 -3.93 -1.84
C SER A 233 -23.44 -3.07 -0.95
N ASN A 234 -23.13 -1.85 -1.39
CA ASN A 234 -22.35 -0.88 -0.61
C ASN A 234 -23.08 -0.60 0.71
N ASP A 235 -22.56 -1.15 1.81
CA ASP A 235 -23.11 -0.92 3.14
C ASP A 235 -22.57 0.35 3.78
N GLN A 236 -21.59 1.02 3.19
CA GLN A 236 -21.04 2.31 3.65
C GLN A 236 -21.81 3.54 3.14
N GLU A 237 -22.93 3.31 2.46
CA GLU A 237 -23.80 4.38 1.97
C GLU A 237 -24.26 5.31 3.09
N PHE A 238 -24.49 4.80 4.31
CA PHE A 238 -24.91 5.63 5.45
C PHE A 238 -23.85 6.65 5.89
N VAL A 239 -22.58 6.40 5.56
CA VAL A 239 -21.45 7.30 5.85
C VAL A 239 -21.24 8.31 4.71
N GLY A 240 -21.97 8.17 3.59
CA GLY A 240 -21.82 9.02 2.41
C GLY A 240 -20.60 8.67 1.56
N VAL A 241 -20.01 7.48 1.76
CA VAL A 241 -18.77 7.08 1.10
C VAL A 241 -19.07 6.18 -0.09
N GLU A 242 -18.46 6.52 -1.22
CA GLU A 242 -18.47 5.64 -2.37
C GLU A 242 -17.56 4.44 -2.10
N VAL A 243 -18.10 3.24 -2.29
CA VAL A 243 -17.32 2.01 -2.38
C VAL A 243 -17.67 1.33 -3.69
N VAL A 244 -16.64 1.00 -4.46
CA VAL A 244 -16.78 0.20 -5.68
C VAL A 244 -16.06 -1.13 -5.51
N ALA A 245 -16.66 -2.19 -6.03
CA ALA A 245 -16.01 -3.47 -6.12
C ALA A 245 -15.38 -3.62 -7.50
N LEU A 246 -14.12 -4.02 -7.52
CA LEU A 246 -13.34 -4.26 -8.71
C LEU A 246 -13.15 -5.77 -8.85
N CYS A 247 -13.43 -6.30 -10.03
CA CYS A 247 -13.35 -7.73 -10.31
C CYS A 247 -12.45 -8.00 -11.51
N LEU A 248 -11.49 -8.91 -11.37
CA LEU A 248 -10.74 -9.40 -12.52
C LEU A 248 -11.69 -10.06 -13.52
N GLN A 249 -11.37 -9.96 -14.82
CA GLN A 249 -12.20 -10.52 -15.88
C GLN A 249 -12.50 -12.01 -15.61
N GLY A 250 -13.78 -12.39 -15.71
CA GLY A 250 -14.25 -13.76 -15.53
C GLY A 250 -14.42 -14.20 -14.07
N GLN A 251 -13.91 -13.46 -13.09
CA GLN A 251 -13.99 -13.88 -11.68
C GLN A 251 -15.36 -13.64 -11.06
N CYS A 252 -16.05 -12.57 -11.47
CA CYS A 252 -17.33 -12.15 -10.88
C CYS A 252 -18.53 -12.34 -11.80
N ASP A 253 -18.44 -13.19 -12.82
CA ASP A 253 -19.53 -13.40 -13.79
C ASP A 253 -20.78 -14.01 -13.14
N ASN A 254 -20.59 -14.82 -12.09
CA ASN A 254 -21.67 -15.50 -11.38
C ASN A 254 -22.37 -14.65 -10.31
N VAL A 255 -21.90 -13.42 -10.05
CA VAL A 255 -22.49 -12.60 -8.98
C VAL A 255 -23.75 -11.89 -9.47
N ALA A 256 -24.91 -12.28 -8.95
CA ALA A 256 -26.15 -11.58 -9.25
C ALA A 256 -26.10 -10.14 -8.72
N LEU A 257 -26.43 -9.17 -9.58
CA LEU A 257 -26.73 -7.81 -9.13
C LEU A 257 -28.18 -7.80 -8.63
N SER A 258 -28.35 -8.10 -7.34
CA SER A 258 -29.61 -7.90 -6.62
C SER A 258 -29.80 -6.43 -6.26
#